data_AF-A0A9P8F0W1-F1
#
_entry.id   AF-A0A9P8F0W1-F1
#
_cell.length_a   1.000
_cell.length_b   1.000
_cell.length_c   1.000
_cell.angle_alpha   90.00
_cell.angle_beta   90.00
_cell.angle_gamma   90.00
#
_symmetry.space_group_name_H-M   'P 1'
#
loop_
_entity.id
_entity.type
_entity.pdbx_description
1 polymer ?
#
loop_
_entity_poly.entity_id
_entity_poly.type
_entity_poly.pdbx_seq_one_letter_code
_entity_poly.pdbx_strand_id
1 'polypeptide(L)'
;ENTVVEYMKKAEQRLEEEKERVPLYLLNEIMTPLMKTCERALITDHCAILRDEFQVLLDNDRVEDMTRMYKLLARIPDGLDPLRSKFEAHVLRAGNAAVDKVASAAENSVDPKTYVDALLEVHTKYSDLVQTAFNGESEFVRSLDNACRNYVNRNAICKNGSTRSPELLSKHADTLLKKSTKSTEEDDMEQQLNQVMTVFKYIEDKDVFNKFYSKTLAKRLVQGTSASGDAETSMISKLKDASGFEYTNKLQRMFQDMQTSKDLNASYDEWCKENLEESDRKAIIDSYYNVLGTGFWPLQPSSTPFTPPQDIARTYERFQSYYLSKHGGRKLTWLWHLCKGEIRANYVRMNKVPYTFQVSTYQMAILLLFNDSETVSYDEISEATKLNKDTLDPSIAIMLKARVLTAKPEGAGQA
;
A
#
# COMPACT_ATOMS: atom_id res chain seq x y z
N GLU A 1 17.39 50.53 15.02
CA GLU A 1 17.75 49.23 15.62
C GLU A 1 17.87 48.22 14.49
N ASN A 2 18.83 47.28 14.54
CA ASN A 2 18.96 46.25 13.50
C ASN A 2 17.92 45.15 13.74
N THR A 3 17.40 44.52 12.69
CA THR A 3 16.56 43.31 12.85
C THR A 3 17.40 42.14 13.39
N VAL A 4 16.75 41.11 13.95
CA VAL A 4 17.45 39.91 14.43
C VAL A 4 18.26 39.25 13.32
N VAL A 5 17.73 39.20 12.10
CA VAL A 5 18.43 38.67 10.92
C VAL A 5 19.69 39.48 10.58
N GLU A 6 19.60 40.81 10.58
CA GLU A 6 20.75 41.68 10.36
C GLU A 6 21.80 41.55 11.48
N TYR A 7 21.34 41.41 12.72
CA TYR A 7 22.21 41.14 13.85
C TYR A 7 22.98 39.82 13.65
N MET A 8 22.30 38.73 13.28
CA MET A 8 22.96 37.44 13.02
C MET A 8 24.01 37.55 11.91
N LYS A 9 23.71 38.28 10.82
CA LYS A 9 24.69 38.52 9.73
C LYS A 9 25.93 39.23 10.23
N LYS A 10 25.75 40.30 11.02
CA LYS A 10 26.85 41.06 11.62
C LYS A 10 27.62 40.22 12.64
N ALA A 11 26.94 39.43 13.47
CA ALA A 11 27.56 38.57 14.47
C ALA A 11 28.45 37.49 13.82
N GLU A 12 27.95 36.82 12.77
CA GLU A 12 28.73 35.84 12.02
C GLU A 12 29.95 36.49 11.35
N GLN A 13 29.76 37.65 10.71
CA GLN A 13 30.86 38.40 10.10
C GLN A 13 31.93 38.77 11.15
N ARG A 14 31.53 39.27 12.32
CA ARG A 14 32.47 39.66 13.39
C ARG A 14 33.23 38.47 13.96
N LEU A 15 32.58 37.31 14.09
CA LEU A 15 33.25 36.10 14.54
C LEU A 15 34.32 35.62 13.55
N GLU A 16 34.06 35.71 12.24
CA GLU A 16 35.06 35.34 11.24
C GLU A 16 36.19 36.37 11.17
N GLU A 17 35.89 37.68 11.22
CA GLU A 17 36.91 38.74 11.29
C GLU A 17 37.85 38.56 12.49
N GLU A 18 37.32 38.25 13.68
CA GLU A 18 38.14 38.01 14.88
C GLU A 18 39.01 36.75 14.75
N LYS A 19 38.46 35.69 14.15
CA LYS A 19 39.19 34.45 13.88
C LYS A 19 40.30 34.65 12.83
N GLU A 20 40.08 35.45 11.81
CA GLU A 20 41.12 35.81 10.82
C GLU A 20 42.17 36.76 11.40
N ARG A 21 41.80 37.62 12.36
CA ARG A 21 42.70 38.59 12.98
C ARG A 21 43.77 37.96 13.86
N VAL A 22 43.45 36.89 14.58
CA VAL A 22 44.39 36.24 15.52
C VAL A 22 45.69 35.79 14.85
N PRO A 23 45.70 35.00 13.75
CA PRO A 23 46.94 34.57 13.12
C PRO A 23 47.75 35.72 12.49
N LEU A 24 47.13 36.88 12.24
CA LEU A 24 47.80 38.03 11.65
C LEU A 24 48.54 38.90 12.69
N TYR A 25 47.99 39.05 13.89
CA TYR A 25 48.47 40.06 14.86
C TYR A 25 48.59 39.59 16.31
N LEU A 26 48.12 38.39 16.67
CA LEU A 26 48.03 37.92 18.06
C LEU A 26 48.70 36.55 18.26
N LEU A 27 48.98 36.20 19.51
CA LEU A 27 49.44 34.86 19.88
C LEU A 27 48.29 33.86 19.69
N ASN A 28 48.58 32.72 19.04
CA ASN A 28 47.58 31.67 18.78
C ASN A 28 46.87 31.16 20.04
N GLU A 29 47.53 31.22 21.20
CA GLU A 29 46.97 30.84 22.51
C GLU A 29 45.76 31.69 22.91
N ILE A 30 45.65 32.92 22.39
CA ILE A 30 44.55 33.86 22.68
C ILE A 30 43.28 33.51 21.87
N MET A 31 43.39 32.71 20.80
CA MET A 31 42.26 32.33 19.95
C MET A 31 41.08 31.79 20.78
N THR A 32 41.33 30.77 21.59
CA THR A 32 40.27 30.07 22.32
C THR A 32 39.58 30.96 23.36
N PRO A 33 40.31 31.70 24.24
CA PRO A 33 39.68 32.67 25.16
C PRO A 33 38.94 33.82 24.45
N LEU A 34 39.49 34.34 23.35
CA LEU A 34 38.87 35.42 22.58
C LEU A 34 37.55 34.96 21.95
N MET A 35 37.55 33.80 21.28
CA MET A 35 36.35 33.25 20.66
C MET A 35 35.26 32.97 21.69
N LYS A 36 35.60 32.38 22.85
CA LYS A 36 34.63 32.19 23.94
C LYS A 36 34.02 33.50 24.44
N THR A 37 34.81 34.56 24.49
CA THR A 37 34.33 35.88 24.91
C THR A 37 33.39 36.47 23.86
N CYS A 38 33.73 36.34 22.57
CA CYS A 38 32.89 36.78 21.46
C CYS A 38 31.58 35.98 21.39
N GLU A 39 31.63 34.66 21.55
CA GLU A 39 30.46 33.78 21.60
C GLU A 39 29.54 34.14 22.76
N ARG A 40 30.08 34.46 23.94
CA ARG A 40 29.25 34.93 25.06
C ARG A 40 28.54 36.24 24.71
N ALA A 41 29.28 37.24 24.28
CA ALA A 41 28.76 38.58 24.04
C ALA A 41 27.82 38.67 22.81
N LEU A 42 28.07 37.86 21.77
CA LEU A 42 27.31 37.91 20.51
C LEU A 42 26.22 36.85 20.40
N ILE A 43 26.27 35.78 21.21
CA ILE A 43 25.36 34.64 21.08
C ILE A 43 24.70 34.33 22.42
N THR A 44 25.47 34.03 23.47
CA THR A 44 24.90 33.59 24.76
C THR A 44 24.00 34.66 25.37
N ASP A 45 24.46 35.91 25.45
CA ASP A 45 23.74 37.00 26.10
C ASP A 45 22.46 37.41 25.32
N HIS A 46 22.37 37.02 24.04
CA HIS A 46 21.24 37.33 23.16
C HIS A 46 20.45 36.09 22.72
N CYS A 47 20.73 34.91 23.28
CA CYS A 47 20.21 33.64 22.78
C CYS A 47 18.68 33.56 22.81
N ALA A 48 18.02 34.17 23.80
CA ALA A 48 16.56 34.19 23.90
C ALA A 48 15.91 34.90 22.70
N ILE A 49 16.43 36.07 22.33
CA ILE A 49 15.93 36.87 21.21
C ILE A 49 16.13 36.11 19.89
N LEU A 50 17.30 35.50 19.70
CA LEU A 50 17.57 34.65 18.53
C LEU A 50 16.57 33.49 18.44
N ARG A 51 16.33 32.80 19.56
CA ARG A 51 15.40 31.67 19.63
C ARG A 51 13.96 32.08 19.36
N ASP A 52 13.55 33.29 19.74
CA ASP A 52 12.18 33.78 19.51
C ASP A 52 11.91 34.10 18.05
N GLU A 53 12.92 34.59 17.32
CA GLU A 53 12.82 34.83 15.88
C GLU A 53 12.69 33.52 15.06
N PHE A 54 13.16 32.38 15.60
CA PHE A 54 13.18 31.11 14.88
C PHE A 54 11.81 30.68 14.31
N GLN A 55 10.72 30.95 15.05
CA GLN A 55 9.37 30.61 14.57
C GLN A 55 8.99 31.41 13.34
N VAL A 56 9.34 32.70 13.29
CA VAL A 56 9.09 33.57 12.15
C VAL A 56 9.87 33.09 10.93
N LEU A 57 11.11 32.64 11.13
CA LEU A 57 11.93 32.09 10.03
C LEU A 57 11.35 30.79 9.46
N LEU A 58 10.81 29.92 10.32
CA LEU A 58 10.12 28.70 9.90
C LEU A 58 8.85 29.01 9.11
N ASP A 59 8.01 29.92 9.62
CA ASP A 59 6.72 30.24 9.00
C ASP A 59 6.87 30.95 7.64
N ASN A 60 8.02 31.59 7.40
CA ASN A 60 8.35 32.29 6.14
C ASN A 60 9.37 31.54 5.27
N ASP A 61 9.68 30.27 5.58
CA ASP A 61 10.61 29.41 4.82
C ASP A 61 11.99 30.07 4.57
N ARG A 62 12.52 30.82 5.55
CA ARG A 62 13.78 31.58 5.44
C ARG A 62 15.00 30.69 5.68
N VAL A 63 15.27 29.77 4.76
CA VAL A 63 16.30 28.71 4.89
C VAL A 63 17.69 29.26 5.22
N GLU A 64 18.19 30.25 4.49
CA GLU A 64 19.54 30.81 4.72
C GLU A 64 19.70 31.43 6.12
N ASP A 65 18.65 32.10 6.59
CA ASP A 65 18.64 32.74 7.90
C ASP A 65 18.55 31.69 9.02
N MET A 66 17.81 30.60 8.80
CA MET A 66 17.79 29.43 9.70
C MET A 66 19.16 28.74 9.76
N THR A 67 19.85 28.57 8.64
CA THR A 67 21.22 28.01 8.60
C THR A 67 22.17 28.86 9.43
N ARG A 68 22.07 30.19 9.30
CA ARG A 68 22.92 31.11 10.06
C ARG A 68 22.60 31.05 11.55
N MET A 69 21.33 31.01 11.92
CA MET A 69 20.90 30.85 13.31
C MET A 69 21.43 29.54 13.91
N TYR A 70 21.32 28.43 13.18
CA TYR A 70 21.86 27.13 13.57
C TYR A 70 23.37 27.20 13.80
N LYS A 71 24.15 27.76 12.85
CA LYS A 71 25.61 27.90 12.98
C LYS A 71 26.05 28.74 14.17
N LEU A 72 25.29 29.77 14.53
CA LEU A 72 25.58 30.59 15.70
C LEU A 72 25.25 29.83 17.00
N LEU A 73 24.04 29.30 17.12
CA LEU A 73 23.60 28.63 18.34
C LEU A 73 24.27 27.27 18.58
N ALA A 74 24.79 26.61 17.54
CA ALA A 74 25.59 25.38 17.69
C ALA A 74 26.92 25.60 18.45
N ARG A 75 27.38 26.87 18.57
CA ARG A 75 28.63 27.21 19.27
C ARG A 75 28.48 27.25 20.78
N ILE A 76 27.25 27.36 21.29
CA ILE A 76 26.98 27.45 22.72
C ILE A 76 26.41 26.12 23.25
N PRO A 77 26.77 25.70 24.48
CA PRO A 77 26.13 24.56 25.12
C PRO A 77 24.61 24.77 25.20
N ASP A 78 23.84 23.72 24.92
CA ASP A 78 22.37 23.70 24.96
C ASP A 78 21.70 24.80 24.09
N GLY A 79 22.44 25.32 23.11
CA GLY A 79 21.98 26.38 22.20
C GLY A 79 20.77 25.98 21.37
N LEU A 80 20.79 24.73 20.89
CA LEU A 80 19.91 24.18 19.87
C LEU A 80 18.66 23.48 20.43
N ASP A 81 18.63 23.09 21.71
CA ASP A 81 17.51 22.32 22.27
C ASP A 81 16.15 23.02 22.10
N PRO A 82 16.01 24.33 22.38
CA PRO A 82 14.75 25.03 22.14
C PRO A 82 14.37 25.11 20.66
N LEU A 83 15.34 25.15 19.74
CA LEU A 83 15.08 25.15 18.29
C LEU A 83 14.52 23.80 17.86
N ARG A 84 15.10 22.70 18.34
CA ARG A 84 14.63 21.34 18.06
C ARG A 84 13.17 21.15 18.51
N SER A 85 12.82 21.61 19.72
CA SER A 85 11.44 21.58 20.20
C SER A 85 10.48 22.46 19.39
N LYS A 86 10.88 23.69 19.03
CA LYS A 86 10.07 24.57 18.18
C LYS A 86 9.89 23.98 16.77
N PHE A 87 10.94 23.38 16.22
CA PHE A 87 10.90 22.70 14.92
C PHE A 87 9.95 21.50 14.95
N GLU A 88 10.08 20.60 15.95
CA GLU A 88 9.17 19.45 16.13
C GLU A 88 7.69 19.91 16.17
N ALA A 89 7.40 20.94 16.96
CA ALA A 89 6.05 21.50 17.07
C ALA A 89 5.55 22.15 15.77
N HIS A 90 6.43 22.78 14.99
CA HIS A 90 6.08 23.36 13.69
C HIS A 90 5.78 22.26 12.65
N VAL A 91 6.63 21.25 12.54
CA VAL A 91 6.41 20.10 11.65
C VAL A 91 5.11 19.36 12.01
N LEU A 92 4.85 19.16 13.31
CA LEU A 92 3.62 18.54 13.78
C LEU A 92 2.37 19.34 13.37
N ARG A 93 2.41 20.67 13.53
CA ARG A 93 1.29 21.54 13.09
C ARG A 93 1.09 21.49 11.59
N ALA A 94 2.17 21.53 10.80
CA ALA A 94 2.10 21.44 9.34
C ALA A 94 1.55 20.09 8.87
N GLY A 95 2.00 18.98 9.47
CA GLY A 95 1.50 17.63 9.19
C GLY A 95 0.01 17.48 9.49
N ASN A 96 -0.43 17.95 10.66
CA ASN A 96 -1.86 17.93 11.00
C ASN A 96 -2.69 18.81 10.04
N ALA A 97 -2.22 20.00 9.70
CA ALA A 97 -2.92 20.88 8.76
C ALA A 97 -3.05 20.26 7.36
N ALA A 98 -2.01 19.56 6.88
CA ALA A 98 -2.06 18.84 5.61
C ALA A 98 -3.11 17.72 5.64
N VAL A 99 -3.16 16.94 6.71
CA VAL A 99 -4.18 15.89 6.89
C VAL A 99 -5.58 16.47 7.04
N ASP A 100 -5.75 17.57 7.76
CA ASP A 100 -7.03 18.26 7.95
C ASP A 100 -7.59 18.77 6.63
N LYS A 101 -6.72 19.26 5.73
CA LYS A 101 -7.10 19.67 4.38
C LYS A 101 -7.64 18.50 3.56
N VAL A 102 -6.97 17.34 3.63
CA VAL A 102 -7.43 16.11 2.96
C VAL A 102 -8.75 15.63 3.56
N ALA A 103 -8.90 15.66 4.89
CA ALA A 103 -10.12 15.26 5.58
C ALA A 103 -11.31 16.16 5.24
N SER A 104 -11.09 17.47 5.14
CA SER A 104 -12.14 18.45 4.84
C SER A 104 -12.58 18.42 3.38
N ALA A 105 -11.68 18.06 2.46
CA ALA A 105 -12.00 17.91 1.04
C ALA A 105 -12.75 16.60 0.73
N ALA A 106 -12.73 15.62 1.63
CA ALA A 106 -13.37 14.33 1.45
C ALA A 106 -14.80 14.33 2.03
N GLU A 107 -15.82 14.50 1.18
CA GLU A 107 -17.23 14.52 1.62
C GLU A 107 -17.68 13.19 2.28
N ASN A 108 -17.14 12.04 1.86
CA ASN A 108 -17.55 10.71 2.37
C ASN A 108 -16.43 9.66 2.43
N SER A 109 -15.39 9.76 1.58
CA SER A 109 -14.28 8.81 1.57
C SER A 109 -12.97 9.50 1.21
N VAL A 110 -11.95 9.29 2.03
CA VAL A 110 -10.59 9.76 1.77
C VAL A 110 -9.96 8.88 0.70
N ASP A 111 -9.44 9.52 -0.36
CA ASP A 111 -8.64 8.85 -1.37
C ASP A 111 -7.27 8.44 -0.79
N PRO A 112 -6.88 7.14 -0.83
CA PRO A 112 -5.62 6.67 -0.26
C PRO A 112 -4.38 7.36 -0.83
N LYS A 113 -4.37 7.67 -2.14
CA LYS A 113 -3.22 8.32 -2.78
C LYS A 113 -3.07 9.75 -2.27
N THR A 114 -4.12 10.54 -2.34
CA THR A 114 -4.13 11.93 -1.85
C THR A 114 -3.71 12.04 -0.39
N TYR A 115 -4.11 11.07 0.45
CA TYR A 115 -3.69 11.01 1.84
C TYR A 115 -2.18 10.74 2.00
N VAL A 116 -1.65 9.73 1.30
CA VAL A 116 -0.23 9.36 1.38
C VAL A 116 0.65 10.48 0.80
N ASP A 117 0.24 11.09 -0.32
CA ASP A 117 0.94 12.21 -0.95
C ASP A 117 1.06 13.40 0.01
N ALA A 118 -0.01 13.73 0.76
CA ALA A 118 0.02 14.82 1.74
C ALA A 118 1.00 14.56 2.91
N LEU A 119 1.11 13.32 3.38
CA LEU A 119 2.10 12.95 4.41
C LEU A 119 3.53 13.05 3.86
N LEU A 120 3.75 12.59 2.62
CA LEU A 120 5.04 12.60 1.95
C LEU A 120 5.52 14.00 1.62
N GLU A 121 4.62 14.91 1.23
CA GLU A 121 4.95 16.30 0.93
C GLU A 121 5.53 17.00 2.17
N VAL A 122 4.85 16.84 3.31
CA VAL A 122 5.32 17.38 4.60
C VAL A 122 6.65 16.76 5.00
N HIS A 123 6.76 15.43 4.96
CA HIS A 123 8.01 14.74 5.29
C HIS A 123 9.17 15.22 4.41
N THR A 124 8.99 15.27 3.09
CA THR A 124 10.03 15.65 2.12
C THR A 124 10.48 17.09 2.36
N LYS A 125 9.53 18.03 2.47
CA LYS A 125 9.84 19.46 2.73
C LYS A 125 10.74 19.62 3.96
N TYR A 126 10.38 19.00 5.08
CA TYR A 126 11.12 19.19 6.33
C TYR A 126 12.36 18.30 6.44
N SER A 127 12.41 17.16 5.75
CA SER A 127 13.63 16.36 5.58
C SER A 127 14.69 17.16 4.82
N ASP A 128 14.31 17.78 3.70
CA ASP A 128 15.21 18.64 2.92
C ASP A 128 15.69 19.82 3.76
N LEU A 129 14.79 20.47 4.51
CA LEU A 129 15.17 21.56 5.42
C LEU A 129 16.22 21.12 6.46
N VAL A 130 16.06 19.93 7.06
CA VAL A 130 17.03 19.40 8.03
C VAL A 130 18.39 19.15 7.37
N GLN A 131 18.41 18.64 6.14
CA GLN A 131 19.66 18.43 5.40
C GLN A 131 20.33 19.75 5.02
N THR A 132 19.57 20.72 4.51
CA THR A 132 20.14 21.98 3.98
C THR A 132 20.44 23.01 5.07
N ALA A 133 19.54 23.19 6.05
CA ALA A 133 19.67 24.24 7.06
C ALA A 133 20.40 23.78 8.33
N PHE A 134 20.20 22.52 8.72
CA PHE A 134 20.74 21.96 9.98
C PHE A 134 21.84 20.92 9.75
N ASN A 135 22.37 20.84 8.52
CA ASN A 135 23.48 19.97 8.14
C ASN A 135 23.27 18.48 8.50
N GLY A 136 22.01 18.03 8.49
CA GLY A 136 21.66 16.65 8.85
C GLY A 136 21.91 16.29 10.32
N GLU A 137 21.89 17.26 11.26
CA GLU A 137 22.09 16.98 12.68
C GLU A 137 21.11 15.91 13.20
N SER A 138 21.64 14.87 13.83
CA SER A 138 20.86 13.71 14.29
C SER A 138 19.68 14.07 15.20
N GLU A 139 19.81 15.14 15.99
CA GLU A 139 18.77 15.59 16.92
C GLU A 139 17.62 16.33 16.21
N PHE A 140 17.90 17.08 15.14
CA PHE A 140 16.84 17.60 14.26
C PHE A 140 16.18 16.49 13.45
N VAL A 141 16.94 15.48 13.00
CA VAL A 141 16.37 14.27 12.37
C VAL A 141 15.45 13.54 13.36
N ARG A 142 15.85 13.41 14.63
CA ARG A 142 15.01 12.83 15.69
C ARG A 142 13.73 13.63 15.92
N SER A 143 13.84 14.95 15.93
CA SER A 143 12.69 15.86 16.08
C SER A 143 11.70 15.73 14.90
N LEU A 144 12.21 15.63 13.67
CA LEU A 144 11.40 15.33 12.48
C LEU A 144 10.71 13.97 12.61
N ASP A 145 11.46 12.92 12.98
CA ASP A 145 10.93 11.57 13.11
C ASP A 145 9.83 11.47 14.19
N ASN A 146 9.97 12.20 15.30
CA ASN A 146 8.96 12.29 16.34
C ASN A 146 7.68 12.97 15.84
N ALA A 147 7.80 14.10 15.16
CA ALA A 147 6.66 14.81 14.58
C ALA A 147 5.93 13.93 13.56
N CYS A 148 6.67 13.28 12.65
CA CYS A 148 6.15 12.33 11.67
C CYS A 148 5.39 11.17 12.32
N ARG A 149 5.99 10.53 13.34
CA ARG A 149 5.30 9.47 14.09
C ARG A 149 4.01 9.98 14.74
N ASN A 150 3.98 11.22 15.21
CA ASN A 150 2.78 11.78 15.82
C ASN A 150 1.67 12.02 14.78
N TYR A 151 1.89 12.85 13.77
CA TYR A 151 0.82 13.20 12.82
C TYR A 151 0.40 12.04 11.90
N VAL A 152 1.25 11.03 11.68
CA VAL A 152 0.86 9.83 10.90
C VAL A 152 -0.14 8.97 11.67
N ASN A 153 0.00 8.85 12.99
CA ASN A 153 -0.82 7.94 13.82
C ASN A 153 -1.96 8.67 14.57
N ARG A 154 -1.82 9.99 14.79
CA ARG A 154 -2.74 10.82 15.57
C ARG A 154 -3.12 12.05 14.77
N ASN A 155 -4.14 11.93 13.94
CA ASN A 155 -4.64 13.01 13.08
C ASN A 155 -6.17 12.97 12.94
N ALA A 156 -6.75 13.95 12.24
CA ALA A 156 -8.20 14.05 12.09
C ALA A 156 -8.87 12.86 11.37
N ILE A 157 -8.12 12.09 10.58
CA ILE A 157 -8.62 10.89 9.89
C ILE A 157 -8.61 9.67 10.84
N CYS A 158 -7.77 9.69 11.88
CA CYS A 158 -7.63 8.63 12.87
C CYS A 158 -8.44 8.85 14.16
N LYS A 159 -9.47 9.73 14.15
CA LYS A 159 -10.27 10.10 15.34
C LYS A 159 -10.89 8.91 16.10
N ASN A 160 -11.19 7.80 15.42
CA ASN A 160 -11.77 6.59 16.03
C ASN A 160 -10.75 5.45 16.22
N GLY A 161 -9.44 5.73 16.09
CA GLY A 161 -8.36 4.76 16.25
C GLY A 161 -7.25 4.90 15.21
N SER A 162 -6.04 4.47 15.57
CA SER A 162 -4.83 4.52 14.72
C SER A 162 -4.86 3.54 13.54
N THR A 163 -5.96 2.81 13.33
CA THR A 163 -6.04 1.76 12.30
C THR A 163 -6.24 2.30 10.89
N ARG A 164 -6.63 3.57 10.73
CA ARG A 164 -6.99 4.14 9.43
C ARG A 164 -5.77 4.47 8.57
N SER A 165 -4.70 5.00 9.14
CA SER A 165 -3.45 5.26 8.41
C SER A 165 -2.83 3.97 7.83
N PRO A 166 -2.65 2.89 8.61
CA PRO A 166 -2.20 1.59 8.08
C PRO A 166 -3.09 1.07 6.93
N GLU A 167 -4.41 1.19 7.05
CA GLU A 167 -5.35 0.74 6.02
C GLU A 167 -5.21 1.55 4.73
N LEU A 168 -5.17 2.88 4.82
CA LEU A 168 -5.02 3.75 3.66
C LEU A 168 -3.68 3.53 2.96
N LEU A 169 -2.59 3.39 3.73
CA LEU A 169 -1.27 3.10 3.17
C LEU A 169 -1.27 1.74 2.44
N SER A 170 -1.90 0.71 3.03
CA SER A 170 -2.04 -0.60 2.39
C SER A 170 -2.87 -0.53 1.10
N LYS A 171 -3.94 0.27 1.07
CA LYS A 171 -4.78 0.47 -0.12
C LYS A 171 -4.06 1.23 -1.23
N HIS A 172 -3.25 2.21 -0.85
CA HIS A 172 -2.41 2.93 -1.81
C HIS A 172 -1.39 1.97 -2.44
N ALA A 173 -0.66 1.19 -1.64
CA ALA A 173 0.26 0.16 -2.14
C ALA A 173 -0.43 -0.87 -3.04
N ASP A 174 -1.63 -1.33 -2.68
CA ASP A 174 -2.44 -2.22 -3.53
C ASP A 174 -2.83 -1.60 -4.88
N THR A 175 -3.04 -0.28 -4.93
CA THR A 175 -3.36 0.42 -6.18
C THR A 175 -2.13 0.52 -7.08
N LEU A 176 -0.96 0.77 -6.51
CA LEU A 176 0.31 0.83 -7.25
C LEU A 176 0.68 -0.52 -7.87
N LEU A 177 0.47 -1.61 -7.14
CA LEU A 177 0.86 -2.97 -7.55
C LEU A 177 -0.19 -3.67 -8.42
N LYS A 178 -1.34 -3.04 -8.69
CA LYS A 178 -2.35 -3.59 -9.60
C LYS A 178 -2.04 -3.27 -11.05
N LYS A 179 -2.36 -4.22 -11.93
CA LYS A 179 -2.27 -4.05 -13.38
C LYS A 179 -3.12 -2.85 -13.81
N SER A 180 -2.44 -1.82 -14.29
CA SER A 180 -3.01 -0.56 -14.77
C SER A 180 -3.04 -0.57 -16.31
N THR A 181 -4.01 0.13 -16.92
CA THR A 181 -4.06 0.32 -18.38
C THR A 181 -2.94 1.22 -18.89
N LYS A 182 -2.30 1.99 -18.01
CA LYS A 182 -1.07 2.74 -18.30
C LYS A 182 0.10 1.95 -17.72
N SER A 183 1.04 1.54 -18.59
CA SER A 183 2.30 0.98 -18.14
C SER A 183 3.07 2.07 -17.39
N THR A 184 3.18 1.94 -16.08
CA THR A 184 4.15 2.71 -15.28
C THR A 184 5.53 2.13 -15.55
N GLU A 185 6.52 2.98 -15.76
CA GLU A 185 7.92 2.52 -15.90
C GLU A 185 8.38 1.85 -14.60
N GLU A 186 9.22 0.83 -14.70
CA GLU A 186 9.66 0.05 -13.52
C GLU A 186 10.39 0.93 -12.50
N ASP A 187 11.19 1.90 -12.96
CA ASP A 187 11.92 2.84 -12.10
C ASP A 187 10.97 3.76 -11.31
N ASP A 188 9.90 4.27 -11.94
CA ASP A 188 8.88 5.09 -11.26
C ASP A 188 8.10 4.26 -10.24
N MET A 189 7.80 3.01 -10.57
CA MET A 189 7.14 2.09 -9.63
C MET A 189 8.01 1.84 -8.38
N GLU A 190 9.30 1.59 -8.57
CA GLU A 190 10.24 1.37 -7.46
C GLU A 190 10.38 2.63 -6.58
N GLN A 191 10.41 3.82 -7.18
CA GLN A 191 10.41 5.08 -6.43
C GLN A 191 9.13 5.24 -5.59
N GLN A 192 7.95 4.93 -6.16
CA GLN A 192 6.68 5.00 -5.45
C GLN A 192 6.61 3.97 -4.30
N LEU A 193 7.16 2.77 -4.47
CA LEU A 193 7.27 1.79 -3.38
C LEU A 193 8.19 2.28 -2.24
N ASN A 194 9.30 2.95 -2.57
CA ASN A 194 10.18 3.56 -1.55
C ASN A 194 9.47 4.69 -0.77
N GLN A 195 8.62 5.46 -1.44
CA GLN A 195 7.78 6.46 -0.78
C GLN A 195 6.76 5.82 0.18
N VAL A 196 6.09 4.74 -0.22
CA VAL A 196 5.23 3.95 0.68
C VAL A 196 6.00 3.51 1.92
N MET A 197 7.24 3.03 1.73
CA MET A 197 8.09 2.59 2.84
C MET A 197 8.55 3.73 3.75
N THR A 198 8.70 4.93 3.21
CA THR A 198 9.02 6.14 3.99
C THR A 198 7.89 6.44 4.98
N VAL A 199 6.63 6.37 4.55
CA VAL A 199 5.47 6.53 5.46
C VAL A 199 5.34 5.33 6.40
N PHE A 200 5.56 4.11 5.90
CA PHE A 200 5.49 2.88 6.70
C PHE A 200 6.44 2.90 7.90
N LYS A 201 7.62 3.53 7.78
CA LYS A 201 8.57 3.74 8.89
C LYS A 201 7.90 4.36 10.12
N TYR A 202 6.93 5.24 9.91
CA TYR A 202 6.27 6.01 10.96
C TYR A 202 4.99 5.36 11.50
N ILE A 203 4.50 4.28 10.89
CA ILE A 203 3.32 3.55 11.36
C ILE A 203 3.64 2.82 12.67
N GLU A 204 2.84 3.10 13.72
CA GLU A 204 2.95 2.40 15.02
C GLU A 204 2.36 0.99 14.93
N ASP A 205 1.15 0.84 14.38
CA ASP A 205 0.44 -0.44 14.27
C ASP A 205 0.71 -1.14 12.93
N LYS A 206 1.93 -1.71 12.83
CA LYS A 206 2.35 -2.45 11.63
C LYS A 206 1.54 -3.73 11.41
N ASP A 207 1.00 -4.35 12.46
CA ASP A 207 0.21 -5.58 12.33
C ASP A 207 -1.12 -5.32 11.63
N VAL A 208 -1.75 -4.17 11.87
CA VAL A 208 -2.94 -3.73 11.13
C VAL A 208 -2.62 -3.50 9.66
N PHE A 209 -1.50 -2.84 9.34
CA PHE A 209 -1.04 -2.72 7.94
C PHE A 209 -0.88 -4.11 7.32
N ASN A 210 -0.17 -5.02 7.98
CA ASN A 210 0.07 -6.38 7.48
C ASN A 210 -1.22 -7.13 7.20
N LYS A 211 -2.21 -7.03 8.09
CA LYS A 211 -3.52 -7.68 7.91
C LYS A 211 -4.24 -7.20 6.66
N PHE A 212 -4.28 -5.88 6.42
CA PHE A 212 -4.88 -5.32 5.20
C PHE A 212 -4.06 -5.65 3.96
N TYR A 213 -2.73 -5.53 4.04
CA TYR A 213 -1.82 -5.80 2.94
C TYR A 213 -1.89 -7.26 2.51
N SER A 214 -1.80 -8.20 3.45
CA SER A 214 -1.96 -9.64 3.22
C SER A 214 -3.27 -9.98 2.49
N LYS A 215 -4.38 -9.35 2.91
CA LYS A 215 -5.69 -9.58 2.29
C LYS A 215 -5.72 -9.10 0.83
N THR A 216 -5.17 -7.92 0.57
CA THR A 216 -5.13 -7.36 -0.79
C THR A 216 -4.16 -8.12 -1.70
N LEU A 217 -2.98 -8.49 -1.19
CA LEU A 217 -2.01 -9.34 -1.89
C LEU A 217 -2.63 -10.68 -2.27
N ALA A 218 -3.30 -11.36 -1.33
CA ALA A 218 -3.95 -12.64 -1.59
C ALA A 218 -4.94 -12.55 -2.75
N LYS A 219 -5.72 -11.46 -2.79
CA LYS A 219 -6.65 -11.20 -3.89
C LYS A 219 -5.91 -10.97 -5.21
N ARG A 220 -4.84 -10.17 -5.22
CA ARG A 220 -4.07 -9.89 -6.45
C ARG A 220 -3.43 -11.16 -7.02
N LEU A 221 -2.82 -11.99 -6.17
CA LEU A 221 -2.19 -13.24 -6.58
C LEU A 221 -3.21 -14.23 -7.15
N VAL A 222 -4.31 -14.49 -6.44
CA VAL A 222 -5.35 -15.44 -6.89
C VAL A 222 -6.02 -14.97 -8.18
N GLN A 223 -6.24 -13.66 -8.33
CA GLN A 223 -6.93 -13.11 -9.50
C GLN A 223 -6.00 -12.84 -10.68
N GLY A 224 -4.68 -12.91 -10.50
CA GLY A 224 -3.68 -12.57 -11.51
C GLY A 224 -3.72 -11.09 -11.90
N THR A 225 -4.01 -10.20 -10.95
CA THR A 225 -4.14 -8.75 -11.21
C THR A 225 -2.92 -7.94 -10.80
N SER A 226 -1.81 -8.58 -10.42
CA SER A 226 -0.55 -7.89 -10.12
C SER A 226 0.04 -7.29 -11.40
N ALA A 227 0.65 -6.11 -11.29
CA ALA A 227 1.32 -5.43 -12.40
C ALA A 227 2.60 -6.15 -12.82
N SER A 228 3.44 -6.52 -11.84
CA SER A 228 4.70 -7.24 -12.04
C SER A 228 4.97 -8.15 -10.83
N GLY A 229 5.49 -9.35 -11.08
CA GLY A 229 5.94 -10.26 -10.02
C GLY A 229 7.19 -9.76 -9.31
N ASP A 230 8.06 -9.05 -10.02
CA ASP A 230 9.30 -8.49 -9.48
C ASP A 230 9.01 -7.33 -8.54
N ALA A 231 8.05 -6.47 -8.89
CA ALA A 231 7.61 -5.38 -8.03
C ALA A 231 6.99 -5.88 -6.70
N GLU A 232 6.19 -6.95 -6.76
CA GLU A 232 5.64 -7.56 -5.55
C GLU A 232 6.74 -8.18 -4.67
N THR A 233 7.74 -8.82 -5.30
CA THR A 233 8.90 -9.38 -4.61
C THR A 233 9.75 -8.27 -3.96
N SER A 234 9.98 -7.16 -4.68
CA SER A 234 10.66 -5.96 -4.16
C SER A 234 9.95 -5.41 -2.93
N MET A 235 8.62 -5.23 -3.00
CA MET A 235 7.85 -4.72 -1.87
C MET A 235 7.91 -5.63 -0.64
N ILE A 236 7.85 -6.96 -0.82
CA ILE A 236 8.01 -7.92 0.28
C ILE A 236 9.42 -7.85 0.87
N SER A 237 10.45 -7.70 0.04
CA SER A 237 11.82 -7.53 0.54
C SER A 237 11.95 -6.28 1.40
N LYS A 238 11.38 -5.14 0.96
CA LYS A 238 11.39 -3.90 1.75
C LYS A 238 10.65 -4.05 3.08
N LEU A 239 9.51 -4.74 3.09
CA LEU A 239 8.77 -5.04 4.32
C LEU A 239 9.58 -5.95 5.26
N LYS A 240 10.32 -6.90 4.71
CA LYS A 240 11.23 -7.80 5.46
C LYS A 240 12.38 -7.02 6.08
N ASP A 241 12.99 -6.10 5.33
CA ASP A 241 14.09 -5.28 5.84
C ASP A 241 13.62 -4.34 6.97
N ALA A 242 12.40 -3.79 6.85
CA ALA A 242 11.85 -2.85 7.82
C ALA A 242 11.24 -3.50 9.09
N SER A 243 10.79 -4.77 9.03
CA SER A 243 10.03 -5.41 10.12
C SER A 243 10.43 -6.86 10.41
N GLY A 244 11.41 -7.41 9.70
CA GLY A 244 11.97 -8.74 9.91
C GLY A 244 11.28 -9.87 9.15
N PHE A 245 11.90 -11.05 9.24
CA PHE A 245 11.48 -12.26 8.53
C PHE A 245 10.11 -12.77 9.00
N GLU A 246 9.87 -12.87 10.31
CA GLU A 246 8.60 -13.38 10.85
C GLU A 246 7.38 -12.57 10.39
N TYR A 247 7.53 -11.25 10.29
CA TYR A 247 6.50 -10.34 9.80
C TYR A 247 6.09 -10.64 8.34
N THR A 248 7.04 -11.06 7.51
CA THR A 248 6.82 -11.31 6.06
C THR A 248 6.67 -12.79 5.69
N ASN A 249 6.87 -13.71 6.63
CA ASN A 249 6.86 -15.15 6.40
C ASN A 249 5.59 -15.62 5.66
N LYS A 250 4.41 -15.16 6.08
CA LYS A 250 3.14 -15.50 5.41
C LYS A 250 3.10 -15.00 3.96
N LEU A 251 3.52 -13.76 3.71
CA LEU A 251 3.54 -13.17 2.36
C LEU A 251 4.49 -13.94 1.43
N GLN A 252 5.66 -14.32 1.94
CA GLN A 252 6.63 -15.13 1.19
C GLN A 252 6.11 -16.54 0.88
N ARG A 253 5.44 -17.17 1.84
CA ARG A 253 4.78 -18.46 1.63
C ARG A 253 3.68 -18.39 0.58
N MET A 254 2.94 -17.28 0.50
CA MET A 254 1.96 -17.08 -0.56
C MET A 254 2.60 -17.09 -1.96
N PHE A 255 3.76 -16.46 -2.14
CA PHE A 255 4.50 -16.53 -3.41
C PHE A 255 5.01 -17.93 -3.74
N GLN A 256 5.55 -18.63 -2.73
CA GLN A 256 5.99 -20.00 -2.90
C GLN A 256 4.84 -20.91 -3.34
N ASP A 257 3.65 -20.75 -2.73
CA ASP A 257 2.45 -21.51 -3.10
C ASP A 257 2.01 -21.23 -4.55
N MET A 258 2.15 -19.98 -5.04
CA MET A 258 1.87 -19.65 -6.46
C MET A 258 2.84 -20.37 -7.41
N GLN A 259 4.13 -20.36 -7.10
CA GLN A 259 5.14 -21.02 -7.92
C GLN A 259 4.95 -22.54 -7.90
N THR A 260 4.73 -23.13 -6.73
CA THR A 260 4.45 -24.56 -6.59
C THR A 260 3.15 -24.95 -7.29
N SER A 261 2.13 -24.09 -7.29
CA SER A 261 0.90 -24.30 -8.06
C SER A 261 1.18 -24.31 -9.56
N LYS A 262 2.04 -23.42 -10.07
CA LYS A 262 2.44 -23.41 -11.49
C LYS A 262 3.09 -24.74 -11.89
N ASP A 263 4.04 -25.23 -11.09
CA ASP A 263 4.73 -26.49 -11.36
C ASP A 263 3.78 -27.70 -11.27
N LEU A 264 2.84 -27.65 -10.32
CA LEU A 264 1.79 -28.67 -10.18
C LEU A 264 0.86 -28.73 -11.39
N ASN A 265 0.43 -27.58 -11.93
CA ASN A 265 -0.40 -27.55 -13.13
C ASN A 265 0.34 -28.13 -14.34
N ALA A 266 1.62 -27.77 -14.54
CA ALA A 266 2.42 -28.35 -15.62
C ALA A 266 2.52 -29.88 -15.50
N SER A 267 2.73 -30.38 -14.28
CA SER A 267 2.76 -31.83 -14.03
C SER A 267 1.37 -32.49 -14.17
N TYR A 268 0.29 -31.76 -13.96
CA TYR A 268 -1.07 -32.26 -14.17
C TYR A 268 -1.41 -32.34 -15.66
N ASP A 269 -0.99 -31.36 -16.45
CA ASP A 269 -1.17 -31.34 -17.90
C ASP A 269 -0.44 -32.51 -18.58
N GLU A 270 0.79 -32.81 -18.12
CA GLU A 270 1.56 -33.96 -18.59
C GLU A 270 0.87 -35.28 -18.24
N TRP A 271 0.44 -35.44 -16.98
CA TRP A 271 -0.33 -36.61 -16.55
C TRP A 271 -1.63 -36.78 -17.35
N CYS A 272 -2.34 -35.70 -17.65
CA CYS A 272 -3.54 -35.74 -18.48
C CYS A 272 -3.25 -36.23 -19.91
N LYS A 273 -2.08 -35.89 -20.48
CA LYS A 273 -1.70 -36.35 -21.83
C LYS A 273 -1.39 -37.84 -21.86
N GLU A 274 -0.78 -38.37 -20.81
CA GLU A 274 -0.35 -39.76 -20.69
C GLU A 274 -1.47 -40.72 -20.26
N ASN A 275 -2.32 -40.30 -19.32
CA ASN A 275 -3.26 -41.19 -18.64
C ASN A 275 -4.70 -41.12 -19.19
N LEU A 276 -5.04 -40.13 -20.02
CA LEU A 276 -6.40 -39.99 -20.56
C LEU A 276 -6.50 -40.57 -21.98
N GLU A 277 -7.62 -41.22 -22.25
CA GLU A 277 -7.98 -41.68 -23.58
C GLU A 277 -8.18 -40.51 -24.55
N GLU A 278 -8.09 -40.75 -25.86
CA GLU A 278 -8.21 -39.68 -26.87
C GLU A 278 -9.57 -38.97 -26.85
N SER A 279 -10.64 -39.68 -26.57
CA SER A 279 -11.99 -39.15 -26.37
C SER A 279 -12.04 -38.16 -25.19
N ASP A 280 -11.51 -38.58 -24.04
CA ASP A 280 -11.47 -37.76 -22.82
C ASP A 280 -10.56 -36.54 -22.97
N ARG A 281 -9.45 -36.67 -23.70
CA ARG A 281 -8.54 -35.56 -24.01
C ARG A 281 -9.21 -34.46 -24.85
N LYS A 282 -10.09 -34.83 -25.78
CA LYS A 282 -10.85 -33.87 -26.60
C LYS A 282 -11.96 -33.15 -25.82
N ALA A 283 -12.41 -33.73 -24.71
CA ALA A 283 -13.44 -33.17 -23.83
C ALA A 283 -12.86 -32.41 -22.62
N ILE A 284 -11.53 -32.25 -22.52
CA ILE A 284 -10.90 -31.50 -21.42
C ILE A 284 -11.28 -30.03 -21.50
N ILE A 285 -11.74 -29.51 -20.36
CA ILE A 285 -11.87 -28.08 -20.12
C ILE A 285 -10.49 -27.55 -19.71
N ASP A 286 -10.05 -26.46 -20.34
CA ASP A 286 -8.83 -25.77 -19.93
C ASP A 286 -8.99 -25.25 -18.49
N SER A 287 -8.12 -25.71 -17.60
CA SER A 287 -8.26 -25.51 -16.15
C SER A 287 -6.93 -25.21 -15.50
N TYR A 288 -6.95 -24.30 -14.52
CA TYR A 288 -5.77 -23.89 -13.78
C TYR A 288 -6.06 -23.88 -12.28
N TYR A 289 -5.25 -24.59 -11.50
CA TYR A 289 -5.49 -24.86 -10.08
C TYR A 289 -4.46 -24.15 -9.20
N ASN A 290 -4.95 -23.32 -8.28
CA ASN A 290 -4.14 -22.70 -7.25
C ASN A 290 -4.30 -23.47 -5.93
N VAL A 291 -3.25 -24.14 -5.47
CA VAL A 291 -3.26 -24.92 -4.22
C VAL A 291 -2.57 -24.13 -3.11
N LEU A 292 -3.34 -23.71 -2.12
CA LEU A 292 -2.95 -22.70 -1.14
C LEU A 292 -2.94 -23.26 0.28
N GLY A 293 -1.90 -22.96 1.06
CA GLY A 293 -1.82 -23.36 2.47
C GLY A 293 -2.77 -22.59 3.37
N THR A 294 -3.72 -23.27 4.03
CA THR A 294 -4.76 -22.64 4.87
C THR A 294 -4.21 -21.77 6.01
N GLY A 295 -3.01 -22.06 6.54
CA GLY A 295 -2.38 -21.28 7.62
C GLY A 295 -1.68 -19.98 7.18
N PHE A 296 -1.41 -19.82 5.88
CA PHE A 296 -0.64 -18.69 5.35
C PHE A 296 -1.51 -17.67 4.63
N TRP A 297 -2.63 -18.11 4.06
CA TRP A 297 -3.51 -17.27 3.27
C TRP A 297 -4.68 -16.71 4.11
N PRO A 298 -4.96 -15.40 4.05
CA PRO A 298 -6.12 -14.80 4.72
C PRO A 298 -7.41 -15.02 3.93
N LEU A 299 -7.58 -16.22 3.35
CA LEU A 299 -8.75 -16.62 2.58
C LEU A 299 -9.66 -17.47 3.45
N GLN A 300 -10.96 -17.26 3.33
CA GLN A 300 -11.96 -17.99 4.11
C GLN A 300 -12.90 -18.73 3.17
N PRO A 301 -13.37 -19.95 3.53
CA PRO A 301 -14.46 -20.61 2.82
C PRO A 301 -15.69 -19.71 2.74
N SER A 302 -16.43 -19.85 1.63
CA SER A 302 -17.72 -19.16 1.48
C SER A 302 -18.73 -19.75 2.46
N SER A 303 -19.64 -18.92 2.96
CA SER A 303 -20.74 -19.36 3.83
C SER A 303 -21.92 -19.97 3.05
N THR A 304 -22.00 -19.75 1.74
CA THR A 304 -23.04 -20.37 0.90
C THR A 304 -22.63 -21.78 0.47
N PRO A 305 -23.55 -22.76 0.49
CA PRO A 305 -23.34 -23.99 -0.25
C PRO A 305 -23.29 -23.71 -1.75
N PHE A 306 -22.66 -24.61 -2.49
CA PHE A 306 -22.59 -24.54 -3.94
C PHE A 306 -22.44 -25.94 -4.53
N THR A 307 -23.27 -26.24 -5.53
CA THR A 307 -23.16 -27.44 -6.37
C THR A 307 -22.62 -27.03 -7.74
N PRO A 308 -21.40 -27.46 -8.12
CA PRO A 308 -20.84 -27.13 -9.43
C PRO A 308 -21.60 -27.85 -10.56
N PRO A 309 -21.68 -27.25 -11.76
CA PRO A 309 -22.25 -27.91 -12.95
C PRO A 309 -21.53 -29.20 -13.28
N GLN A 310 -22.21 -30.17 -13.89
CA GLN A 310 -21.65 -31.49 -14.16
C GLN A 310 -20.32 -31.45 -14.94
N ASP A 311 -20.19 -30.54 -15.91
CA ASP A 311 -18.97 -30.37 -16.70
C ASP A 311 -17.77 -29.95 -15.82
N ILE A 312 -18.01 -29.03 -14.87
CA ILE A 312 -17.01 -28.58 -13.90
C ILE A 312 -16.76 -29.67 -12.85
N ALA A 313 -17.79 -30.41 -12.45
CA ALA A 313 -17.70 -31.46 -11.46
C ALA A 313 -16.69 -32.54 -11.85
N ARG A 314 -16.81 -33.05 -13.08
CA ARG A 314 -15.87 -34.04 -13.63
C ARG A 314 -14.43 -33.53 -13.65
N THR A 315 -14.26 -32.26 -14.00
CA THR A 315 -12.95 -31.64 -14.16
C THR A 315 -12.24 -31.52 -12.81
N TYR A 316 -12.92 -30.99 -11.78
CA TYR A 316 -12.29 -30.83 -10.46
C TYR A 316 -12.12 -32.18 -9.72
N GLU A 317 -13.03 -33.14 -9.87
CA GLU A 317 -12.91 -34.48 -9.27
C GLU A 317 -11.68 -35.23 -9.82
N ARG A 318 -11.42 -35.08 -11.12
CA ARG A 318 -10.22 -35.61 -11.77
C ARG A 318 -8.96 -35.00 -11.17
N PHE A 319 -8.89 -33.67 -11.08
CA PHE A 319 -7.75 -33.00 -10.45
C PHE A 319 -7.58 -33.39 -8.98
N GLN A 320 -8.68 -33.50 -8.22
CA GLN A 320 -8.66 -33.90 -6.82
C GLN A 320 -8.07 -35.30 -6.66
N SER A 321 -8.45 -36.25 -7.51
CA SER A 321 -7.92 -37.62 -7.50
C SER A 321 -6.42 -37.66 -7.82
N TYR A 322 -5.99 -36.88 -8.82
CA TYR A 322 -4.57 -36.70 -9.14
C TYR A 322 -3.79 -36.10 -7.96
N TYR A 323 -4.31 -35.04 -7.33
CA TYR A 323 -3.62 -34.38 -6.24
C TYR A 323 -3.47 -35.29 -5.02
N LEU A 324 -4.54 -35.99 -4.64
CA LEU A 324 -4.55 -36.89 -3.48
C LEU A 324 -3.69 -38.14 -3.69
N SER A 325 -3.51 -38.61 -4.92
CA SER A 325 -2.61 -39.74 -5.21
C SER A 325 -1.14 -39.37 -4.98
N LYS A 326 -0.75 -38.12 -5.27
CA LYS A 326 0.60 -37.59 -5.01
C LYS A 326 0.80 -37.07 -3.58
N HIS A 327 -0.26 -36.57 -2.95
CA HIS A 327 -0.21 -35.92 -1.65
C HIS A 327 -1.15 -36.57 -0.63
N GLY A 328 -0.81 -37.80 -0.24
CA GLY A 328 -1.53 -38.53 0.80
C GLY A 328 -1.62 -37.76 2.12
N GLY A 329 -2.79 -37.84 2.78
CA GLY A 329 -3.04 -37.21 4.08
C GLY A 329 -3.45 -35.72 4.01
N ARG A 330 -3.54 -35.12 2.82
CA ARG A 330 -4.08 -33.76 2.64
C ARG A 330 -5.58 -33.78 2.34
N LYS A 331 -6.25 -32.68 2.68
CA LYS A 331 -7.66 -32.43 2.34
C LYS A 331 -7.78 -31.11 1.58
N LEU A 332 -8.42 -31.14 0.41
CA LEU A 332 -8.71 -29.94 -0.37
C LEU A 332 -10.03 -29.31 0.08
N THR A 333 -10.07 -27.97 0.10
CA THR A 333 -11.28 -27.18 0.32
C THR A 333 -11.39 -26.17 -0.81
N TRP A 334 -12.45 -26.26 -1.61
CA TRP A 334 -12.63 -25.45 -2.80
C TRP A 334 -13.23 -24.08 -2.47
N LEU A 335 -12.60 -23.01 -2.94
CA LEU A 335 -13.04 -21.63 -2.73
C LEU A 335 -13.75 -21.08 -3.98
N TRP A 336 -14.93 -21.61 -4.27
CA TRP A 336 -15.69 -21.30 -5.51
C TRP A 336 -15.97 -19.82 -5.76
N HIS A 337 -16.15 -19.04 -4.69
CA HIS A 337 -16.37 -17.58 -4.77
C HIS A 337 -15.16 -16.79 -5.31
N LEU A 338 -13.97 -17.39 -5.35
CA LEU A 338 -12.76 -16.81 -5.93
C LEU A 338 -12.47 -17.33 -7.35
N CYS A 339 -13.20 -18.35 -7.79
CA CYS A 339 -13.03 -18.97 -9.08
C CYS A 339 -13.74 -18.18 -10.18
N LYS A 340 -13.13 -18.18 -11.36
CA LYS A 340 -13.63 -17.55 -12.59
C LYS A 340 -13.41 -18.51 -13.76
N GLY A 341 -14.14 -18.29 -14.84
CA GLY A 341 -13.92 -19.02 -16.08
C GLY A 341 -14.54 -18.32 -17.28
N GLU A 342 -14.35 -18.95 -18.44
CA GLU A 342 -14.78 -18.42 -19.72
C GLU A 342 -15.91 -19.27 -20.30
N ILE A 343 -16.99 -18.62 -20.77
CA ILE A 343 -18.06 -19.30 -21.51
C ILE A 343 -18.18 -18.67 -22.88
N ARG A 344 -18.20 -19.50 -23.91
CA ARG A 344 -18.48 -19.08 -25.28
C ARG A 344 -19.98 -19.19 -25.57
N ALA A 345 -20.58 -18.09 -25.98
CA ALA A 345 -21.98 -18.03 -26.36
C ALA A 345 -22.18 -18.34 -27.85
N ASN A 346 -23.04 -19.31 -28.16
CA ASN A 346 -23.23 -19.83 -29.51
C ASN A 346 -24.48 -19.28 -30.24
N TYR A 347 -25.21 -18.33 -29.63
CA TYR A 347 -26.48 -17.83 -30.17
C TYR A 347 -26.33 -16.79 -31.30
N VAL A 348 -25.15 -16.18 -31.48
CA VAL A 348 -24.91 -15.16 -32.51
C VAL A 348 -24.53 -15.81 -33.84
N ARG A 349 -25.52 -16.26 -34.60
CA ARG A 349 -25.30 -16.90 -35.91
C ARG A 349 -24.87 -15.95 -37.04
N MET A 350 -24.96 -14.62 -36.87
CA MET A 350 -24.71 -13.64 -37.94
C MET A 350 -23.39 -12.85 -37.85
N ASN A 351 -22.67 -12.87 -36.72
CA ASN A 351 -21.32 -12.29 -36.61
C ASN A 351 -20.28 -13.42 -36.61
N LYS A 352 -19.18 -13.25 -37.35
CA LYS A 352 -18.13 -14.27 -37.52
C LYS A 352 -17.38 -14.64 -36.22
N VAL A 353 -17.59 -13.91 -35.12
CA VAL A 353 -16.93 -14.16 -33.82
C VAL A 353 -17.99 -14.32 -32.73
N PRO A 354 -18.10 -15.51 -32.09
CA PRO A 354 -18.99 -15.71 -30.95
C PRO A 354 -18.53 -14.88 -29.76
N TYR A 355 -19.47 -14.39 -28.93
CA TYR A 355 -19.11 -13.70 -27.69
C TYR A 355 -18.52 -14.68 -26.68
N THR A 356 -17.45 -14.26 -25.99
CA THR A 356 -16.88 -14.98 -24.84
C THR A 356 -17.12 -14.16 -23.58
N PHE A 357 -17.75 -14.77 -22.58
CA PHE A 357 -18.01 -14.15 -21.29
C PHE A 357 -16.98 -14.60 -20.26
N GLN A 358 -16.39 -13.63 -19.56
CA GLN A 358 -15.62 -13.85 -18.34
C GLN A 358 -16.58 -13.80 -17.16
N VAL A 359 -16.79 -14.92 -16.48
CA VAL A 359 -17.81 -15.05 -15.43
C VAL A 359 -17.24 -15.69 -14.17
N SER A 360 -17.84 -15.39 -13.02
CA SER A 360 -17.57 -16.17 -11.80
C SER A 360 -18.10 -17.59 -11.97
N THR A 361 -17.58 -18.55 -11.20
CA THR A 361 -18.11 -19.93 -11.25
C THR A 361 -19.59 -20.01 -10.85
N TYR A 362 -20.07 -19.10 -10.00
CA TYR A 362 -21.50 -19.00 -9.68
C TYR A 362 -22.33 -18.57 -10.88
N GLN A 363 -21.89 -17.52 -11.59
CA GLN A 363 -22.55 -17.08 -12.83
C GLN A 363 -22.50 -18.16 -13.92
N MET A 364 -21.38 -18.88 -14.02
CA MET A 364 -21.25 -20.00 -14.94
C MET A 364 -22.28 -21.09 -14.68
N ALA A 365 -22.48 -21.46 -13.41
CA ALA A 365 -23.48 -22.45 -13.05
C ALA A 365 -24.89 -22.05 -13.44
N ILE A 366 -25.23 -20.76 -13.29
CA ILE A 366 -26.55 -20.23 -13.68
C ILE A 366 -26.71 -20.26 -15.20
N LEU A 367 -25.71 -19.79 -15.96
CA LEU A 367 -25.79 -19.70 -17.41
C LEU A 367 -25.91 -21.08 -18.09
N LEU A 368 -25.25 -22.10 -17.54
CA LEU A 368 -25.29 -23.44 -18.11
C LEU A 368 -26.67 -24.11 -18.01
N LEU A 369 -27.52 -23.70 -17.05
CA LEU A 369 -28.91 -24.20 -16.94
C LEU A 369 -29.75 -23.86 -18.19
N PHE A 370 -29.41 -22.77 -18.88
CA PHE A 370 -30.14 -22.33 -20.08
C PHE A 370 -29.75 -23.09 -21.35
N ASN A 371 -28.78 -24.01 -21.29
CA ASN A 371 -28.47 -24.88 -22.43
C ASN A 371 -29.56 -25.94 -22.65
N ASP A 372 -30.21 -26.40 -21.57
CA ASP A 372 -31.24 -27.43 -21.60
C ASP A 372 -32.66 -26.85 -21.61
N SER A 373 -32.83 -25.54 -21.36
CA SER A 373 -34.13 -24.88 -21.24
C SER A 373 -34.06 -23.39 -21.60
N GLU A 374 -35.02 -22.90 -22.39
CA GLU A 374 -35.07 -21.47 -22.78
C GLU A 374 -35.49 -20.55 -21.62
N THR A 375 -36.21 -21.08 -20.65
CA THR A 375 -36.68 -20.36 -19.46
C THR A 375 -36.40 -21.20 -18.22
N VAL A 376 -35.78 -20.58 -17.22
CA VAL A 376 -35.49 -21.21 -15.93
C VAL A 376 -36.01 -20.28 -14.84
N SER A 377 -36.80 -20.81 -13.91
CA SER A 377 -37.36 -20.08 -12.78
C SER A 377 -36.30 -19.83 -11.69
N TYR A 378 -36.54 -18.84 -10.84
CA TYR A 378 -35.63 -18.53 -9.72
C TYR A 378 -35.43 -19.73 -8.78
N ASP A 379 -36.51 -20.45 -8.49
CA ASP A 379 -36.47 -21.61 -7.60
C ASP A 379 -35.65 -22.76 -8.20
N GLU A 380 -35.77 -23.01 -9.50
CA GLU A 380 -34.94 -24.00 -10.21
C GLU A 380 -33.45 -23.61 -10.19
N ILE A 381 -33.12 -22.33 -10.39
CA ILE A 381 -31.73 -21.83 -10.31
C ILE A 381 -31.20 -22.03 -8.88
N SER A 382 -31.99 -21.66 -7.87
CA SER A 382 -31.61 -21.83 -6.47
C SER A 382 -31.42 -23.31 -6.10
N GLU A 383 -32.32 -24.18 -6.58
CA GLU A 383 -32.25 -25.61 -6.30
C GLU A 383 -31.04 -26.29 -6.97
N ALA A 384 -30.75 -25.92 -8.21
CA ALA A 384 -29.65 -26.50 -8.98
C ALA A 384 -28.27 -26.04 -8.47
N THR A 385 -28.13 -24.76 -8.11
CA THR A 385 -26.84 -24.20 -7.66
C THR A 385 -26.62 -24.30 -6.15
N LYS A 386 -27.70 -24.46 -5.36
CA LYS A 386 -27.74 -24.39 -3.89
C LYS A 386 -27.24 -23.06 -3.31
N LEU A 387 -27.17 -22.01 -4.11
CA LEU A 387 -26.74 -20.70 -3.64
C LEU A 387 -27.80 -20.05 -2.73
N ASN A 388 -27.36 -19.39 -1.67
CA ASN A 388 -28.23 -18.54 -0.86
C ASN A 388 -28.61 -17.24 -1.60
N LYS A 389 -29.69 -16.59 -1.18
CA LYS A 389 -30.19 -15.35 -1.81
C LYS A 389 -29.14 -14.25 -1.88
N ASP A 390 -28.38 -14.05 -0.79
CA ASP A 390 -27.33 -13.03 -0.70
C ASP A 390 -26.23 -13.17 -1.77
N THR A 391 -25.99 -14.38 -2.28
CA THR A 391 -25.01 -14.63 -3.36
C THR A 391 -25.68 -14.75 -4.72
N LEU A 392 -26.87 -15.35 -4.76
CA LEU A 392 -27.62 -15.60 -6.00
C LEU A 392 -28.12 -14.29 -6.62
N ASP A 393 -28.71 -13.40 -5.81
CA ASP A 393 -29.35 -12.19 -6.31
C ASP A 393 -28.33 -11.24 -6.99
N PRO A 394 -27.15 -10.94 -6.39
CA PRO A 394 -26.13 -10.14 -7.07
C PRO A 394 -25.59 -10.82 -8.34
N SER A 395 -25.50 -12.16 -8.34
CA SER A 395 -25.03 -12.92 -9.51
C SER A 395 -26.00 -12.78 -10.69
N ILE A 396 -27.31 -12.86 -10.42
CA ILE A 396 -28.38 -12.66 -11.41
C ILE A 396 -28.47 -11.19 -11.84
N ALA A 397 -28.45 -10.25 -10.90
CA ALA A 397 -28.61 -8.82 -11.15
C ALA A 397 -27.58 -8.29 -12.17
N ILE A 398 -26.32 -8.74 -12.09
CA ILE A 398 -25.28 -8.37 -13.07
C ILE A 398 -25.63 -8.86 -14.48
N MET A 399 -26.15 -10.09 -14.62
CA MET A 399 -26.53 -10.67 -15.92
C MET A 399 -27.78 -9.99 -16.50
N LEU A 400 -28.75 -9.63 -15.66
CA LEU A 400 -29.93 -8.84 -16.07
C LEU A 400 -29.52 -7.43 -16.52
N LYS A 401 -28.66 -6.76 -15.75
CA LYS A 401 -28.15 -5.42 -16.10
C LYS A 401 -27.36 -5.42 -17.41
N ALA A 402 -26.58 -6.48 -17.65
CA ALA A 402 -25.85 -6.68 -18.90
C ALA A 402 -26.74 -7.16 -20.06
N ARG A 403 -28.04 -7.42 -19.82
CA ARG A 403 -29.00 -7.98 -20.79
C ARG A 403 -28.56 -9.31 -21.39
N VAL A 404 -27.81 -10.11 -20.62
CA VAL A 404 -27.49 -11.50 -20.97
C VAL A 404 -28.70 -12.40 -20.69
N LEU A 405 -29.42 -12.13 -19.61
CA LEU A 405 -30.69 -12.77 -19.26
C LEU A 405 -31.81 -11.72 -19.24
N THR A 406 -33.05 -12.17 -19.43
CA THR A 406 -34.25 -11.34 -19.29
C THR A 406 -35.17 -11.96 -18.24
N ALA A 407 -35.79 -11.10 -17.42
CA ALA A 407 -36.70 -11.54 -16.37
C ALA A 407 -38.16 -11.40 -16.82
N LYS A 408 -39.01 -12.36 -16.44
CA LYS A 408 -40.45 -12.33 -16.66
C LYS A 408 -41.17 -12.51 -15.32
N PRO A 409 -42.14 -11.65 -14.93
CA PRO A 409 -42.59 -10.43 -15.63
C PRO A 409 -41.53 -9.31 -15.69
N GLU A 410 -41.66 -8.38 -16.64
CA GLU A 410 -40.71 -7.27 -16.83
C GLU A 410 -40.57 -6.46 -15.52
N GLY A 411 -39.33 -6.35 -15.02
CA GLY A 411 -39.01 -5.68 -13.75
C GLY A 411 -38.69 -6.62 -12.58
N ALA A 412 -38.92 -7.93 -12.71
CA ALA A 412 -38.47 -8.90 -11.69
C ALA A 412 -36.94 -8.91 -11.56
N GLY A 413 -36.41 -8.68 -10.35
CA GLY A 413 -34.96 -8.64 -10.09
C GLY A 413 -34.29 -7.27 -10.21
N GLN A 414 -35.06 -6.19 -10.41
CA GLN A 414 -34.60 -4.80 -10.24
C GLN A 414 -34.99 -4.31 -8.84
N ALA A 415 -34.22 -4.70 -7.82
CA ALA A 415 -34.30 -4.14 -6.47
C ALA A 415 -32.90 -3.73 -6.02
#